data_AF-A0A9P0MLW0-F1
#
_entry.id   AF-A0A9P0MLW0-F1
#
_cell.length_a   1.000
_cell.length_b   1.000
_cell.length_c   1.000
_cell.angle_alpha   90.00
_cell.angle_beta   90.00
_cell.angle_gamma   90.00
#
_symmetry.space_group_name_H-M   'P 1'
#
loop_
_entity.id
_entity.type
_entity.pdbx_description
1 polymer ?
#
loop_
_entity_poly.entity_id
_entity_poly.type
_entity_poly.pdbx_seq_one_letter_code
_entity_poly.pdbx_strand_id
1 'polypeptide(L)'
;MMNIGSGFTHLEQITATLDMPCMSTRMYDKLHDEICEAWEQTSVETMKNAADEEKALAVTDGQVDANGVPLITVVADGSWAKRSYHSNYSSLSGAAAIIGYKTKKVLFLGVRNKYCTICKIAERANMSLTKPHKCFKNWTGSSSSMEADIIAEGFSKSLEMYGLIYDKLIADGDSNCYKRVLDAHPYEDVIVEKIECKNHLLRNYSRKIRDLIKDTSAGPLVLRKQIQQNQLKLPWAISKAVSYRKSENIEFTQKVEGLKKDIQNSISHIFGEHKDCQNIRYFCNKPYVAHGTTMSDLKMTGRVVL
;
A
#
# COMPACT_ATOMS: atom_id res chain seq x y z
N MET A 1 -24.58 -14.99 -7.72
CA MET A 1 -24.48 -13.79 -8.57
C MET A 1 -23.82 -12.61 -7.87
N MET A 2 -24.19 -12.29 -6.62
CA MET A 2 -23.58 -11.18 -5.89
C MET A 2 -22.05 -11.29 -5.76
N ASN A 3 -21.50 -12.49 -5.53
CA ASN A 3 -20.04 -12.71 -5.45
C ASN A 3 -19.24 -12.33 -6.71
N ILE A 4 -19.87 -12.30 -7.88
CA ILE A 4 -19.22 -11.92 -9.15
C ILE A 4 -19.56 -10.48 -9.57
N GLY A 5 -20.17 -9.69 -8.68
CA GLY A 5 -20.56 -8.30 -8.96
C GLY A 5 -21.79 -8.15 -9.86
N SER A 6 -22.57 -9.22 -10.05
CA SER A 6 -23.78 -9.20 -10.87
C SER A 6 -25.01 -8.78 -10.06
N GLY A 7 -25.74 -7.76 -10.55
CA GLY A 7 -27.04 -7.33 -10.02
C GLY A 7 -28.25 -8.01 -10.66
N PHE A 8 -29.45 -7.50 -10.36
CA PHE A 8 -30.75 -8.05 -10.80
C PHE A 8 -30.86 -8.25 -12.32
N THR A 9 -30.42 -7.29 -13.13
CA THR A 9 -30.51 -7.39 -14.60
C THR A 9 -29.74 -8.59 -15.16
N HIS A 10 -28.58 -8.93 -14.57
CA HIS A 10 -27.85 -10.13 -14.98
C HIS A 10 -28.57 -11.41 -14.56
N LEU A 11 -29.22 -11.41 -13.38
CA LEU A 11 -30.06 -12.52 -12.94
C LEU A 11 -31.19 -12.76 -13.92
N GLU A 12 -31.90 -11.72 -14.29
CA GLU A 12 -32.98 -11.76 -15.27
C GLU A 12 -32.51 -12.32 -16.62
N GLN A 13 -31.39 -11.83 -17.14
CA GLN A 13 -30.79 -12.33 -18.40
C GLN A 13 -30.44 -13.81 -18.33
N ILE A 14 -29.83 -14.27 -17.23
CA ILE A 14 -29.45 -15.67 -17.05
C ILE A 14 -30.71 -16.55 -16.99
N THR A 15 -31.71 -16.17 -16.19
CA THR A 15 -32.94 -16.94 -16.06
C THR A 15 -33.72 -16.99 -17.36
N ALA A 16 -33.78 -15.88 -18.11
CA ALA A 16 -34.43 -15.83 -19.42
C ALA A 16 -33.72 -16.73 -20.44
N THR A 17 -32.38 -16.78 -20.43
CA THR A 17 -31.60 -17.66 -21.31
C THR A 17 -31.85 -19.14 -21.01
N LEU A 18 -32.15 -19.47 -19.75
CA LEU A 18 -32.43 -20.82 -19.29
C LEU A 18 -33.92 -21.19 -19.37
N ASP A 19 -34.78 -20.32 -19.91
CA ASP A 19 -36.24 -20.46 -19.92
C ASP A 19 -36.83 -20.72 -18.51
N MET A 20 -36.25 -20.05 -17.51
CA MET A 20 -36.67 -20.12 -16.11
C MET A 20 -37.35 -18.81 -15.67
N PRO A 21 -38.40 -18.87 -14.83
CA PRO A 21 -38.98 -17.66 -14.25
C PRO A 21 -37.97 -16.94 -13.34
N CYS A 22 -37.83 -15.63 -13.54
CA CYS A 22 -37.02 -14.77 -12.68
C CYS A 22 -37.83 -14.33 -11.45
N MET A 23 -37.18 -14.16 -10.30
CA MET A 23 -37.80 -13.52 -9.15
C MET A 23 -38.10 -12.04 -9.44
N SER A 24 -39.06 -11.48 -8.71
CA SER A 24 -39.33 -10.04 -8.79
C SER A 24 -38.16 -9.21 -8.23
N THR A 25 -37.99 -7.97 -8.72
CA THR A 25 -36.98 -7.02 -8.20
C THR A 25 -37.15 -6.80 -6.69
N ARG A 26 -38.39 -6.71 -6.20
CA ARG A 26 -38.67 -6.55 -4.76
C ARG A 26 -38.17 -7.72 -3.92
N MET A 27 -38.32 -8.94 -4.41
CA MET A 27 -37.82 -10.13 -3.72
C MET A 27 -36.30 -10.20 -3.79
N TYR A 28 -35.72 -9.85 -4.94
CA TYR A 28 -34.27 -9.75 -5.08
C TYR A 28 -33.67 -8.74 -4.10
N ASP A 29 -34.20 -7.52 -4.03
CA ASP A 29 -33.69 -6.46 -3.14
C ASP A 29 -33.77 -6.89 -1.67
N LYS A 30 -34.88 -7.54 -1.27
CA LYS A 30 -35.04 -8.07 0.09
C LYS A 30 -33.95 -9.10 0.43
N LEU A 31 -33.74 -10.10 -0.44
CA LEU A 31 -32.72 -11.13 -0.24
C LEU A 31 -31.30 -10.56 -0.31
N HIS A 32 -31.09 -9.58 -1.20
CA HIS A 32 -29.84 -8.87 -1.34
C HIS A 32 -29.47 -8.14 -0.04
N ASP A 33 -30.42 -7.41 0.55
CA ASP A 33 -30.23 -6.70 1.82
C ASP A 33 -29.97 -7.68 2.97
N GLU A 34 -30.75 -8.76 3.08
CA GLU A 34 -30.53 -9.82 4.08
C GLU A 34 -29.12 -10.43 3.99
N ILE A 35 -28.62 -10.69 2.77
CA ILE A 35 -27.26 -11.20 2.55
C ILE A 35 -26.20 -10.14 2.88
N CYS A 36 -26.41 -8.89 2.49
CA CYS A 36 -25.46 -7.81 2.77
C CYS A 36 -25.30 -7.55 4.26
N GLU A 37 -26.40 -7.60 5.03
CA GLU A 37 -26.37 -7.47 6.49
C GLU A 37 -25.59 -8.62 7.14
N ALA A 38 -25.81 -9.86 6.69
CA ALA A 38 -25.06 -11.02 7.18
C ALA A 38 -23.55 -10.90 6.85
N TRP A 39 -23.20 -10.41 5.67
CA TRP A 39 -21.80 -10.14 5.30
C TRP A 39 -21.17 -9.05 6.13
N GLU A 40 -21.88 -7.96 6.41
CA GLU A 40 -21.40 -6.88 7.25
C GLU A 40 -21.10 -7.39 8.67
N GLN A 41 -22.04 -8.11 9.27
CA GLN A 41 -21.85 -8.72 10.60
C GLN A 41 -20.66 -9.67 10.63
N THR A 42 -20.57 -10.57 9.64
CA THR A 42 -19.45 -11.52 9.52
C THR A 42 -18.12 -10.78 9.33
N SER A 43 -18.10 -9.69 8.56
CA SER A 43 -16.89 -8.89 8.34
C SER A 43 -16.39 -8.24 9.64
N VAL A 44 -17.30 -7.71 10.47
CA VAL A 44 -16.95 -7.10 11.76
C VAL A 44 -16.40 -8.15 12.71
N GLU A 45 -17.04 -9.32 12.81
CA GLU A 45 -16.58 -10.41 13.66
C GLU A 45 -15.21 -10.95 13.22
N THR A 46 -15.02 -11.15 11.92
CA THR A 46 -13.73 -11.65 11.39
C THR A 46 -12.60 -10.64 11.56
N MET A 47 -12.86 -9.33 11.42
CA MET A 47 -11.87 -8.28 11.72
C MET A 47 -11.50 -8.24 13.21
N LYS A 48 -12.49 -8.46 14.10
CA LYS A 48 -12.23 -8.57 15.54
C LYS A 48 -11.36 -9.78 15.87
N ASN A 49 -11.68 -10.95 15.34
CA ASN A 49 -10.88 -12.16 15.53
C ASN A 49 -9.45 -11.99 15.00
N ALA A 50 -9.30 -11.32 13.85
CA ALA A 50 -7.99 -10.98 13.31
C ALA A 50 -7.18 -10.05 14.21
N ALA A 51 -7.85 -9.08 14.85
CA ALA A 51 -7.22 -8.18 15.82
C ALA A 51 -6.78 -8.94 17.09
N ASP A 52 -7.60 -9.86 17.60
CA ASP A 52 -7.25 -10.70 18.75
C ASP A 52 -6.03 -11.61 18.47
N GLU A 53 -5.91 -12.14 17.24
CA GLU A 53 -4.73 -12.90 16.83
C GLU A 53 -3.45 -12.04 16.78
N GLU A 54 -3.51 -10.85 16.17
CA GLU A 54 -2.37 -9.90 16.16
C GLU A 54 -1.98 -9.50 17.59
N LYS A 55 -2.97 -9.27 18.45
CA LYS A 55 -2.80 -8.94 19.85
C LYS A 55 -2.04 -10.04 20.61
N ALA A 56 -2.45 -11.30 20.45
CA ALA A 56 -1.79 -12.43 21.08
C ALA A 56 -0.32 -12.59 20.62
N LEU A 57 -0.06 -12.39 19.33
CA LEU A 57 1.30 -12.42 18.77
C LEU A 57 2.16 -11.28 19.31
N ALA A 58 1.61 -10.07 19.43
CA ALA A 58 2.34 -8.92 19.98
C ALA A 58 2.70 -9.11 21.45
N VAL A 59 1.78 -9.64 22.27
CA VAL A 59 2.08 -9.98 23.67
C VAL A 59 3.15 -11.06 23.78
N THR A 60 3.08 -12.10 22.94
CA THR A 60 4.07 -13.18 22.91
C THR A 60 5.48 -12.66 22.57
N ASP A 61 5.54 -11.69 21.66
CA ASP A 61 6.80 -11.06 21.24
C ASP A 61 7.26 -9.94 22.18
N GLY A 62 6.54 -9.67 23.28
CA GLY A 62 6.86 -8.59 24.22
C GLY A 62 6.66 -7.19 23.64
N GLN A 63 5.89 -7.05 22.55
CA GLN A 63 5.58 -5.78 21.88
C GLN A 63 4.38 -5.13 22.54
N VAL A 64 4.59 -4.59 23.74
CA VAL A 64 3.57 -3.89 24.54
C VAL A 64 4.09 -2.52 24.99
N ASP A 65 3.20 -1.57 25.17
CA ASP A 65 3.52 -0.26 25.74
C ASP A 65 3.72 -0.33 27.27
N ALA A 66 3.97 0.83 27.89
CA ALA A 66 4.14 0.93 29.35
C ALA A 66 2.91 0.48 30.16
N ASN A 67 1.72 0.52 29.55
CA ASN A 67 0.45 0.13 30.16
C ASN A 67 0.06 -1.32 29.82
N GLY A 68 0.90 -2.05 29.07
CA GLY A 68 0.62 -3.42 28.63
C GLY A 68 -0.28 -3.50 27.40
N VAL A 69 -0.54 -2.39 26.70
CA VAL A 69 -1.32 -2.36 25.46
C VAL A 69 -0.47 -2.86 24.30
N PRO A 70 -0.94 -3.84 23.51
CA PRO A 70 -0.15 -4.41 22.43
C PRO A 70 0.08 -3.43 21.28
N LEU A 71 1.33 -3.37 20.83
CA LEU A 71 1.82 -2.53 19.73
C LEU A 71 1.96 -3.40 18.48
N ILE A 72 1.27 -3.05 17.39
CA ILE A 72 1.32 -3.81 16.14
C ILE A 72 1.65 -2.97 14.93
N THR A 73 2.41 -3.58 14.02
CA THR A 73 2.63 -3.04 12.68
C THR A 73 1.45 -3.38 11.77
N VAL A 74 0.98 -2.39 11.03
CA VAL A 74 -0.10 -2.55 10.07
C VAL A 74 0.32 -2.14 8.67
N VAL A 75 -0.34 -2.71 7.67
CA VAL A 75 -0.26 -2.31 6.27
C VAL A 75 -1.58 -1.64 5.90
N ALA A 76 -1.54 -0.51 5.21
CA ALA A 76 -2.76 0.12 4.73
C ALA A 76 -2.68 0.43 3.23
N ASP A 77 -3.83 0.33 2.56
CA ASP A 77 -3.98 0.65 1.14
C ASP A 77 -5.41 1.10 0.83
N GLY A 78 -5.54 1.92 -0.21
CA GLY A 78 -6.78 2.49 -0.71
C GLY A 78 -7.13 2.00 -2.11
N SER A 79 -8.42 1.91 -2.40
CA SER A 79 -8.96 1.60 -3.72
C SER A 79 -10.11 2.53 -4.07
N TRP A 80 -10.25 2.82 -5.36
CA TRP A 80 -11.28 3.70 -5.89
C TRP A 80 -12.08 2.98 -6.97
N ALA A 81 -13.40 3.15 -6.95
CA ALA A 81 -14.30 2.56 -7.94
C ALA A 81 -14.02 3.07 -9.36
N LYS A 82 -13.38 4.24 -9.50
CA LYS A 82 -12.89 4.77 -10.77
C LYS A 82 -11.38 4.89 -10.73
N ARG A 83 -10.71 4.28 -11.72
CA ARG A 83 -9.27 4.43 -11.93
C ARG A 83 -8.93 5.90 -12.13
N SER A 84 -8.01 6.43 -11.32
CA SER A 84 -7.44 7.74 -11.52
C SER A 84 -6.42 7.70 -12.67
N TYR A 85 -6.43 8.74 -13.49
CA TYR A 85 -5.31 9.08 -14.37
C TYR A 85 -4.57 10.24 -13.71
N HIS A 86 -3.27 10.47 -14.02
CA HIS A 86 -2.44 11.51 -13.37
C HIS A 86 -3.11 12.91 -13.29
N SER A 87 -4.09 13.18 -14.17
CA SER A 87 -4.86 14.43 -14.25
C SER A 87 -6.31 14.35 -13.74
N ASN A 88 -6.82 13.19 -13.32
CA ASN A 88 -8.24 13.02 -13.02
C ASN A 88 -8.50 12.15 -11.77
N TYR A 89 -8.79 12.82 -10.65
CA TYR A 89 -9.13 12.23 -9.35
C TYR A 89 -10.64 12.40 -9.05
N SER A 90 -11.50 11.88 -9.93
CA SER A 90 -12.96 12.08 -9.88
C SER A 90 -13.76 10.88 -9.36
N SER A 91 -13.14 9.94 -8.64
CA SER A 91 -13.89 8.80 -8.10
C SER A 91 -14.96 9.27 -7.10
N LEU A 92 -16.18 8.79 -7.27
CA LEU A 92 -17.29 9.08 -6.37
C LEU A 92 -17.27 8.19 -5.13
N SER A 93 -16.53 7.09 -5.18
CA SER A 93 -16.43 6.10 -4.11
C SER A 93 -14.98 5.66 -3.93
N GLY A 94 -14.57 5.52 -2.68
CA GLY A 94 -13.28 4.98 -2.29
C GLY A 94 -13.44 4.09 -1.07
N ALA A 95 -12.61 3.05 -0.98
CA ALA A 95 -12.51 2.19 0.18
C ALA A 95 -11.04 2.09 0.57
N ALA A 96 -10.76 1.92 1.85
CA ALA A 96 -9.40 1.65 2.32
C ALA A 96 -9.44 0.65 3.45
N ALA A 97 -8.39 -0.16 3.53
CA ALA A 97 -8.27 -1.23 4.50
C ALA A 97 -6.98 -1.08 5.30
N ILE A 98 -7.06 -1.44 6.59
CA ILE A 98 -5.91 -1.65 7.47
C ILE A 98 -5.79 -3.15 7.68
N ILE A 99 -4.58 -3.68 7.51
CA ILE A 99 -4.28 -5.11 7.50
C ILE A 99 -3.16 -5.37 8.51
N GLY A 100 -3.34 -6.38 9.37
CA GLY A 100 -2.33 -6.80 10.33
C GLY A 100 -1.09 -7.33 9.62
N TYR A 101 0.11 -6.87 10.02
CA TYR A 101 1.32 -7.26 9.32
C TYR A 101 1.71 -8.71 9.54
N LYS A 102 1.43 -9.34 10.69
CA LYS A 102 1.85 -10.73 10.93
C LYS A 102 0.85 -11.71 10.34
N THR A 103 -0.43 -11.52 10.66
CA THR A 103 -1.55 -12.37 10.26
C THR A 103 -1.97 -12.18 8.80
N LYS A 104 -1.68 -11.01 8.22
CA LYS A 104 -2.14 -10.59 6.87
C LYS A 104 -3.67 -10.52 6.74
N LYS A 105 -4.37 -10.39 7.87
CA LYS A 105 -5.83 -10.29 7.93
C LYS A 105 -6.27 -8.83 8.04
N VAL A 106 -7.45 -8.52 7.51
CA VAL A 106 -8.04 -7.18 7.58
C VAL A 106 -8.44 -6.89 9.03
N LEU A 107 -8.07 -5.72 9.53
CA LEU A 107 -8.42 -5.23 10.87
C LEU A 107 -9.45 -4.10 10.79
N PHE A 108 -9.46 -3.35 9.70
CA PHE A 108 -10.39 -2.26 9.48
C PHE A 108 -10.68 -2.10 8.00
N LEU A 109 -11.93 -1.82 7.66
CA LEU A 109 -12.38 -1.49 6.31
C LEU A 109 -13.33 -0.30 6.41
N GLY A 110 -13.01 0.78 5.71
CA GLY A 110 -13.90 1.93 5.59
C GLY A 110 -14.23 2.24 4.14
N VAL A 111 -15.42 2.82 3.93
CA VAL A 111 -15.90 3.25 2.61
C VAL A 111 -16.36 4.71 2.69
N ARG A 112 -15.96 5.50 1.70
CA ARG A 112 -16.37 6.90 1.52
C ARG A 112 -17.07 7.05 0.17
N ASN A 113 -18.31 7.52 0.19
CA ASN A 113 -19.11 7.76 -1.00
C ASN A 113 -19.61 9.21 -1.05
N LYS A 114 -19.42 9.83 -2.21
CA LYS A 114 -19.89 11.18 -2.54
C LYS A 114 -21.25 11.21 -3.22
N TYR A 115 -21.71 10.05 -3.68
CA TYR A 115 -22.86 9.94 -4.55
C TYR A 115 -23.91 9.00 -3.98
N CYS A 116 -25.16 9.43 -4.07
CA CYS A 116 -26.32 8.60 -3.85
C CYS A 116 -27.32 8.87 -4.99
N THR A 117 -27.72 7.83 -5.71
CA THR A 117 -28.62 7.94 -6.87
C THR A 117 -29.97 8.51 -6.46
N ILE A 118 -30.53 8.05 -5.34
CA ILE A 118 -31.83 8.50 -4.82
C ILE A 118 -31.77 9.99 -4.49
N CYS A 119 -30.73 10.43 -3.77
CA CYS A 119 -30.51 11.86 -3.49
C CYS A 119 -30.37 12.67 -4.78
N LYS A 120 -29.64 12.16 -5.78
CA LYS A 120 -29.40 12.92 -7.02
C LYS A 120 -30.66 13.05 -7.88
N ILE A 121 -31.52 12.04 -7.87
CA ILE A 121 -32.82 12.08 -8.55
C ILE A 121 -33.72 13.13 -7.89
N ALA A 122 -33.83 13.11 -6.56
CA ALA A 122 -34.63 14.10 -5.83
C ALA A 122 -34.14 15.53 -6.07
N GLU A 123 -32.81 15.75 -6.03
CA GLU A 123 -32.18 17.03 -6.35
C GLU A 123 -32.52 17.49 -7.78
N ARG A 124 -32.41 16.62 -8.78
CA ARG A 124 -32.75 16.96 -10.18
C ARG A 124 -34.23 17.28 -10.38
N ALA A 125 -35.10 16.67 -9.59
CA ALA A 125 -36.54 16.91 -9.62
C ALA A 125 -36.97 18.14 -8.79
N ASN A 126 -36.04 18.83 -8.12
CA ASN A 126 -36.35 19.87 -7.12
C ASN A 126 -37.35 19.39 -6.05
N MET A 127 -37.27 18.11 -5.69
CA MET A 127 -38.13 17.49 -4.69
C MET A 127 -37.37 17.23 -3.40
N SER A 128 -38.03 17.44 -2.26
CA SER A 128 -37.54 16.93 -0.99
C SER A 128 -37.68 15.40 -0.96
N LEU A 129 -36.76 14.73 -0.27
CA LEU A 129 -36.86 13.28 -0.05
C LEU A 129 -38.06 13.01 0.85
N THR A 130 -39.16 12.52 0.25
CA THR A 130 -40.42 12.24 0.96
C THR A 130 -40.38 10.93 1.74
N LYS A 131 -39.50 10.00 1.38
CA LYS A 131 -39.29 8.72 2.07
C LYS A 131 -37.85 8.58 2.54
N PRO A 132 -37.61 8.12 3.79
CA PRO A 132 -36.27 7.77 4.23
C PRO A 132 -35.74 6.62 3.37
N HIS A 133 -34.46 6.69 3.01
CA HIS A 133 -33.75 5.62 2.31
C HIS A 133 -32.40 5.40 2.98
N LYS A 134 -31.81 4.21 2.80
CA LYS A 134 -30.45 3.91 3.23
C LYS A 134 -29.47 4.70 2.36
N CYS A 135 -29.06 5.87 2.84
CA CYS A 135 -28.15 6.75 2.12
C CYS A 135 -26.70 6.39 2.44
N PHE A 136 -25.97 5.92 1.44
CA PHE A 136 -24.55 5.60 1.60
C PHE A 136 -23.63 6.81 1.40
N LYS A 137 -24.17 7.99 1.05
CA LYS A 137 -23.38 9.22 0.87
C LYS A 137 -22.91 9.72 2.23
N ASN A 138 -21.61 9.57 2.50
CA ASN A 138 -20.97 9.93 3.76
C ASN A 138 -19.68 10.76 3.57
N TRP A 139 -19.42 11.24 2.34
CA TRP A 139 -18.21 11.99 2.02
C TRP A 139 -18.48 13.24 1.18
N THR A 140 -17.88 14.35 1.58
CA THR A 140 -17.94 15.65 0.88
C THR A 140 -16.58 16.14 0.39
N GLY A 141 -15.49 15.56 0.88
CA GLY A 141 -14.12 15.92 0.53
C GLY A 141 -13.69 15.52 -0.89
N SER A 142 -12.39 15.69 -1.20
CA SER A 142 -11.82 15.24 -2.47
C SER A 142 -11.76 13.71 -2.53
N SER A 143 -11.70 13.15 -3.74
CA SER A 143 -11.57 11.70 -3.90
C SER A 143 -10.22 11.20 -3.35
N SER A 144 -9.17 12.00 -3.53
CA SER A 144 -7.81 11.68 -3.07
C SER A 144 -7.66 11.68 -1.54
N SER A 145 -8.53 12.36 -0.80
CA SER A 145 -8.47 12.36 0.67
C SER A 145 -9.31 11.28 1.33
N MET A 146 -10.07 10.47 0.57
CA MET A 146 -10.89 9.38 1.12
C MET A 146 -10.05 8.35 1.85
N GLU A 147 -8.95 7.89 1.25
CA GLU A 147 -8.07 6.89 1.84
C GLU A 147 -7.46 7.41 3.16
N ALA A 148 -6.88 8.62 3.12
CA ALA A 148 -6.27 9.24 4.29
C ALA A 148 -7.27 9.38 5.45
N ASP A 149 -8.52 9.73 5.15
CA ASP A 149 -9.58 9.86 6.14
C ASP A 149 -10.03 8.51 6.73
N ILE A 150 -10.19 7.49 5.89
CA ILE A 150 -10.54 6.13 6.31
C ILE A 150 -9.42 5.54 7.20
N ILE A 151 -8.16 5.70 6.79
CA ILE A 151 -7.03 5.18 7.56
C ILE A 151 -6.92 5.91 8.90
N ALA A 152 -7.04 7.23 8.92
CA ALA A 152 -7.04 7.99 10.18
C ALA A 152 -8.20 7.56 11.10
N GLU A 153 -9.40 7.34 10.57
CA GLU A 153 -10.53 6.79 11.32
C GLU A 153 -10.19 5.44 11.95
N GLY A 154 -9.62 4.51 11.16
CA GLY A 154 -9.26 3.18 11.64
C GLY A 154 -8.17 3.22 12.72
N PHE A 155 -7.21 4.13 12.62
CA PHE A 155 -6.20 4.36 13.66
C PHE A 155 -6.84 4.87 14.95
N SER A 156 -7.67 5.92 14.87
CA SER A 156 -8.32 6.53 16.04
C SER A 156 -9.27 5.58 16.77
N LYS A 157 -9.87 4.60 16.08
CA LYS A 157 -10.80 3.63 16.68
C LYS A 157 -10.13 2.35 17.19
N SER A 158 -8.88 2.07 16.80
CA SER A 158 -8.23 0.77 17.07
C SER A 158 -8.17 0.43 18.57
N LEU A 159 -7.90 1.42 19.42
CA LEU A 159 -7.82 1.24 20.86
C LEU A 159 -9.18 0.93 21.47
N GLU A 160 -10.22 1.66 21.07
CA GLU A 160 -11.60 1.42 21.54
C GLU A 160 -12.14 0.06 21.04
N MET A 161 -11.92 -0.24 19.76
CA MET A 161 -12.48 -1.44 19.12
C MET A 161 -11.79 -2.73 19.59
N TYR A 162 -10.47 -2.71 19.74
CA TYR A 162 -9.65 -3.91 19.87
C TYR A 162 -8.67 -3.87 21.05
N GLY A 163 -8.46 -2.71 21.69
CA GLY A 163 -7.51 -2.56 22.78
C GLY A 163 -6.06 -2.83 22.35
N LEU A 164 -5.67 -2.27 21.21
CA LEU A 164 -4.32 -2.34 20.64
C LEU A 164 -3.97 -0.99 20.00
N ILE A 165 -2.67 -0.79 19.74
CA ILE A 165 -2.12 0.41 19.12
C ILE A 165 -1.41 0.02 17.83
N TYR A 166 -1.70 0.76 16.75
CA TYR A 166 -0.94 0.65 15.50
C TYR A 166 0.33 1.52 15.58
N ASP A 167 1.46 0.94 15.96
CA ASP A 167 2.72 1.68 16.21
C ASP A 167 3.48 1.99 14.91
N LYS A 168 3.35 1.12 13.89
CA LYS A 168 3.98 1.31 12.58
C LYS A 168 2.99 1.16 11.45
N LEU A 169 3.05 2.08 10.49
CA LEU A 169 2.27 2.07 9.26
C LEU A 169 3.17 1.78 8.06
N ILE A 170 2.99 0.61 7.46
CA ILE A 170 3.53 0.30 6.14
C ILE A 170 2.51 0.75 5.11
N ALA A 171 2.80 1.84 4.40
CA ALA A 171 1.88 2.40 3.43
C ALA A 171 2.62 2.86 2.17
N ASP A 172 1.81 3.31 1.23
CA ASP A 172 2.29 3.98 0.05
C ASP A 172 3.07 5.28 0.41
N GLY A 173 3.91 5.74 -0.52
CA GLY A 173 4.70 6.95 -0.40
C GLY A 173 3.89 8.25 -0.42
N ASP A 174 2.56 8.16 -0.42
CA ASP A 174 1.67 9.30 -0.39
C ASP A 174 1.75 9.99 0.98
N SER A 175 2.32 11.19 0.97
CA SER A 175 2.57 11.98 2.18
C SER A 175 1.30 12.39 2.92
N ASN A 176 0.16 12.46 2.22
CA ASN A 176 -1.09 12.94 2.78
C ASN A 176 -1.73 11.95 3.76
N CYS A 177 -1.62 10.64 3.51
CA CYS A 177 -2.18 9.62 4.40
C CYS A 177 -1.50 9.66 5.77
N TYR A 178 -0.17 9.55 5.78
CA TYR A 178 0.61 9.57 7.02
C TYR A 178 0.44 10.89 7.79
N LYS A 179 0.44 12.02 7.07
CA LYS A 179 0.16 13.32 7.70
C LYS A 179 -1.21 13.34 8.40
N ARG A 180 -2.25 12.82 7.75
CA ARG A 180 -3.60 12.76 8.33
C ARG A 180 -3.66 11.89 9.59
N VAL A 181 -2.89 10.80 9.65
CA VAL A 181 -2.75 9.97 10.85
C VAL A 181 -2.07 10.74 11.97
N LEU A 182 -0.97 11.45 11.68
CA LEU A 182 -0.31 12.30 12.68
C LEU A 182 -1.22 13.42 13.20
N ASP A 183 -1.91 14.12 12.29
CA ASP A 183 -2.85 15.21 12.63
C ASP A 183 -4.04 14.69 13.46
N ALA A 184 -4.43 13.42 13.30
CA ALA A 184 -5.49 12.80 14.08
C ALA A 184 -5.06 12.44 15.51
N HIS A 185 -3.74 12.40 15.78
CA HIS A 185 -3.14 12.06 17.07
C HIS A 185 -3.87 10.89 17.77
N PRO A 186 -3.91 9.70 17.15
CA PRO A 186 -4.78 8.59 17.59
C PRO A 186 -4.41 8.02 18.96
N TYR A 187 -3.20 8.27 19.44
CA TYR A 187 -2.66 7.75 20.70
C TYR A 187 -1.92 8.87 21.43
N GLU A 188 -2.06 8.93 22.77
CA GLU A 188 -1.48 10.00 23.59
C GLU A 188 0.07 9.93 23.62
N ASP A 189 0.62 8.74 23.85
CA ASP A 189 2.06 8.54 24.09
C ASP A 189 2.80 7.88 22.91
N VAL A 190 2.11 7.60 21.80
CA VAL A 190 2.69 6.86 20.66
C VAL A 190 2.61 7.66 19.38
N ILE A 191 3.78 7.99 18.83
CA ILE A 191 3.92 8.56 17.49
C ILE A 191 4.07 7.40 16.50
N VAL A 192 3.13 7.30 15.57
CA VAL A 192 3.14 6.25 14.53
C VAL A 192 4.38 6.39 13.64
N GLU A 193 5.14 5.31 13.46
CA GLU A 193 6.28 5.26 12.54
C GLU A 193 5.81 4.94 11.11
N LYS A 194 6.20 5.74 10.12
CA LYS A 194 5.95 5.41 8.71
C LYS A 194 7.07 4.52 8.15
N ILE A 195 6.68 3.40 7.54
CA ILE A 195 7.55 2.57 6.71
C ILE A 195 7.07 2.63 5.25
N GLU A 196 7.96 3.03 4.36
CA GLU A 196 7.69 3.09 2.93
C GLU A 196 7.60 1.68 2.32
N CYS A 197 6.57 1.43 1.51
CA CYS A 197 6.45 0.13 0.85
C CYS A 197 7.58 -0.09 -0.18
N LYS A 198 8.02 -1.36 -0.30
CA LYS A 198 9.11 -1.77 -1.21
C LYS A 198 8.90 -1.29 -2.65
N ASN A 199 7.68 -1.40 -3.16
CA ASN A 199 7.36 -1.05 -4.54
C ASN A 199 7.60 0.44 -4.80
N HIS A 200 7.22 1.30 -3.84
CA HIS A 200 7.41 2.73 -3.96
C HIS A 200 8.85 3.15 -3.74
N LEU A 201 9.59 2.52 -2.83
CA LEU A 201 11.04 2.71 -2.71
C LEU A 201 11.75 2.42 -4.05
N LEU A 202 11.47 1.28 -4.69
CA LEU A 202 12.08 0.92 -5.96
C LEU A 202 11.64 1.83 -7.12
N ARG A 203 10.37 2.26 -7.13
CA ARG A 203 9.85 3.22 -8.11
C ARG A 203 10.49 4.60 -7.94
N ASN A 204 10.67 5.05 -6.71
CA ASN A 204 11.35 6.30 -6.37
C ASN A 204 12.81 6.26 -6.80
N TYR A 205 13.51 5.18 -6.48
CA TYR A 205 14.88 4.93 -6.92
C TYR A 205 15.00 4.95 -8.46
N SER A 206 14.12 4.23 -9.16
CA SER A 206 14.09 4.19 -10.63
C SER A 206 13.73 5.54 -11.26
N ARG A 207 12.90 6.36 -10.59
CA ARG A 207 12.63 7.74 -11.02
C ARG A 207 13.87 8.60 -10.91
N LYS A 208 14.58 8.57 -9.77
CA LYS A 208 15.82 9.33 -9.57
C LYS A 208 16.92 8.97 -10.57
N ILE A 209 17.05 7.69 -10.93
CA ILE A 209 17.96 7.26 -12.01
C ILE A 209 17.56 7.91 -13.35
N ARG A 210 16.26 7.94 -13.69
CA ARG A 210 15.78 8.58 -14.92
C ARG A 210 15.99 10.09 -14.92
N ASP A 211 15.81 10.73 -13.78
CA ASP A 211 16.08 12.17 -13.63
C ASP A 211 17.58 12.45 -13.84
N LEU A 212 18.46 11.64 -13.25
CA LEU A 212 19.92 11.72 -13.44
C LEU A 212 20.34 11.54 -14.91
N ILE A 213 19.71 10.62 -15.63
CA ILE A 213 20.00 10.40 -17.07
C ILE A 213 19.63 11.66 -17.89
N LYS A 214 18.54 12.33 -17.54
CA LYS A 214 18.04 13.52 -18.25
C LYS A 214 18.80 14.79 -17.88
N ASP A 215 19.31 14.87 -16.66
CA ASP A 215 20.07 16.02 -16.18
C ASP A 215 21.40 16.17 -16.94
N THR A 216 21.49 17.17 -17.80
CA THR A 216 22.71 17.46 -18.57
C THR A 216 23.84 17.99 -17.71
N SER A 217 23.54 18.50 -16.51
CA SER A 217 24.53 19.00 -15.55
C SER A 217 25.17 17.91 -14.69
N ALA A 218 24.57 16.72 -14.65
CA ALA A 218 25.02 15.59 -13.85
C ALA A 218 26.27 14.89 -14.41
N GLY A 219 26.60 15.09 -15.69
CA GLY A 219 27.84 14.57 -16.26
C GLY A 219 27.82 14.42 -17.79
N PRO A 220 28.98 14.00 -18.37
CA PRO A 220 29.13 13.76 -19.79
C PRO A 220 28.05 12.84 -20.37
N LEU A 221 27.63 13.10 -21.61
CA LEU A 221 26.59 12.31 -22.30
C LEU A 221 26.94 10.82 -22.38
N VAL A 222 28.22 10.48 -22.55
CA VAL A 222 28.71 9.10 -22.62
C VAL A 222 28.38 8.34 -21.34
N LEU A 223 28.66 8.93 -20.16
CA LEU A 223 28.38 8.30 -18.87
C LEU A 223 26.87 8.20 -18.60
N ARG A 224 26.09 9.23 -18.95
CA ARG A 224 24.63 9.18 -18.83
C ARG A 224 23.99 8.10 -19.71
N LYS A 225 24.52 7.86 -20.92
CA LYS A 225 24.11 6.73 -21.77
C LYS A 225 24.45 5.37 -21.14
N GLN A 226 25.60 5.23 -20.49
CA GLN A 226 25.96 4.00 -19.77
C GLN A 226 25.04 3.73 -18.58
N ILE A 227 24.63 4.78 -17.83
CA ILE A 227 23.61 4.65 -16.78
C ILE A 227 22.28 4.23 -17.40
N GLN A 228 21.87 4.85 -18.51
CA GLN A 228 20.63 4.50 -19.21
C GLN A 228 20.57 3.04 -19.67
N GLN A 229 21.68 2.51 -20.19
CA GLN A 229 21.79 1.10 -20.59
C GLN A 229 21.62 0.13 -19.41
N ASN A 230 21.97 0.55 -18.19
CA ASN A 230 21.93 -0.28 -16.99
C ASN A 230 20.80 0.09 -16.00
N GLN A 231 19.91 1.03 -16.36
CA GLN A 231 18.90 1.60 -15.44
C GLN A 231 17.97 0.56 -14.80
N LEU A 232 17.68 -0.54 -15.49
CA LEU A 232 16.84 -1.63 -14.96
C LEU A 232 17.63 -2.63 -14.11
N LYS A 233 18.95 -2.75 -14.33
CA LYS A 233 19.81 -3.65 -13.55
C LYS A 233 19.98 -3.16 -12.13
N LEU A 234 19.97 -1.84 -11.91
CA LEU A 234 20.09 -1.22 -10.59
C LEU A 234 18.98 -1.67 -9.61
N PRO A 235 17.67 -1.44 -9.87
CA PRO A 235 16.60 -1.91 -8.99
C PRO A 235 16.49 -3.44 -8.94
N TRP A 236 16.89 -4.13 -10.01
CA TRP A 236 16.93 -5.60 -10.04
C TRP A 236 18.00 -6.15 -9.09
N ALA A 237 19.20 -5.56 -9.06
CA ALA A 237 20.28 -5.97 -8.17
C ALA A 237 19.87 -5.81 -6.69
N ILE A 238 19.22 -4.69 -6.34
CA ILE A 238 18.66 -4.47 -5.00
C ILE A 238 17.63 -5.57 -4.68
N SER A 239 16.71 -5.85 -5.61
CA SER A 239 15.69 -6.89 -5.41
C SER A 239 16.30 -8.28 -5.19
N LYS A 240 17.38 -8.62 -5.91
CA LYS A 240 18.10 -9.88 -5.74
C LYS A 240 18.87 -9.94 -4.42
N ALA A 241 19.52 -8.85 -4.01
CA ALA A 241 20.16 -8.75 -2.71
C ALA A 241 19.15 -8.97 -1.57
N VAL A 242 17.97 -8.33 -1.64
CA VAL A 242 16.90 -8.54 -0.67
C VAL A 242 16.46 -10.01 -0.63
N SER A 243 16.25 -10.64 -1.79
CA SER A 243 15.88 -12.07 -1.84
C SER A 243 16.94 -12.97 -1.22
N TYR A 244 18.22 -12.71 -1.49
CA TYR A 244 19.34 -13.46 -0.91
C TYR A 244 19.38 -13.30 0.61
N ARG A 245 19.42 -12.06 1.12
CA ARG A 245 19.47 -11.78 2.57
C ARG A 245 18.28 -12.34 3.34
N LYS A 246 17.10 -12.39 2.71
CA LYS A 246 15.92 -13.03 3.31
C LYS A 246 16.07 -14.54 3.44
N SER A 247 16.76 -15.20 2.50
CA SER A 247 16.97 -16.65 2.51
C SER A 247 18.03 -17.13 3.52
N GLU A 248 18.90 -16.22 3.99
CA GLU A 248 19.91 -16.57 4.99
C GLU A 248 19.27 -16.87 6.35
N ASN A 249 19.78 -17.88 7.05
CA ASN A 249 19.37 -18.18 8.42
C ASN A 249 20.32 -17.51 9.43
N ILE A 250 20.31 -16.18 9.43
CA ILE A 250 21.12 -15.33 10.30
C ILE A 250 20.23 -14.28 10.99
N GLU A 251 20.77 -13.63 12.03
CA GLU A 251 20.08 -12.58 12.77
C GLU A 251 19.62 -11.43 11.88
N PHE A 252 18.44 -10.86 12.18
CA PHE A 252 17.85 -9.80 11.37
C PHE A 252 18.79 -8.58 11.22
N THR A 253 19.46 -8.19 12.29
CA THR A 253 20.43 -7.08 12.29
C THR A 253 21.59 -7.34 11.31
N GLN A 254 22.06 -8.59 11.22
CA GLN A 254 23.11 -8.98 10.27
C GLN A 254 22.60 -8.96 8.83
N LYS A 255 21.35 -9.37 8.59
CA LYS A 255 20.70 -9.24 7.27
C LYS A 255 20.62 -7.79 6.82
N VAL A 256 20.26 -6.88 7.72
CA VAL A 256 20.17 -5.44 7.42
C VAL A 256 21.54 -4.85 7.07
N GLU A 257 22.56 -5.13 7.88
CA GLU A 257 23.92 -4.64 7.61
C GLU A 257 24.50 -5.25 6.32
N GLY A 258 24.24 -6.54 6.08
CA GLY A 258 24.59 -7.21 4.83
C GLY A 258 23.91 -6.57 3.62
N LEU A 259 22.60 -6.32 3.70
CA LEU A 259 21.84 -5.67 2.63
C LEU A 259 22.36 -4.27 2.32
N LYS A 260 22.76 -3.49 3.34
CA LYS A 260 23.36 -2.16 3.14
C LYS A 260 24.63 -2.25 2.30
N LYS A 261 25.51 -3.20 2.62
CA LYS A 261 26.74 -3.48 1.85
C LYS A 261 26.43 -3.93 0.43
N ASP A 262 25.42 -4.79 0.25
CA ASP A 262 25.02 -5.28 -1.06
C ASP A 262 24.49 -4.15 -1.95
N ILE A 263 23.66 -3.25 -1.41
CA ILE A 263 23.11 -2.11 -2.15
C ILE A 263 24.25 -1.20 -2.61
N GLN A 264 25.21 -0.89 -1.73
CA GLN A 264 26.37 -0.07 -2.09
C GLN A 264 27.26 -0.74 -3.15
N ASN A 265 27.55 -2.04 -2.98
CA ASN A 265 28.37 -2.78 -3.93
C ASN A 265 27.64 -3.05 -5.26
N SER A 266 26.31 -3.03 -5.29
CA SER A 266 25.54 -3.28 -6.53
C SER A 266 25.91 -2.29 -7.64
N ILE A 267 26.15 -1.02 -7.29
CA ILE A 267 26.58 0.03 -8.22
C ILE A 267 27.99 -0.28 -8.74
N SER A 268 28.92 -0.60 -7.82
CA SER A 268 30.30 -0.97 -8.15
C SER A 268 30.35 -2.19 -9.08
N HIS A 269 29.52 -3.20 -8.83
CA HIS A 269 29.37 -4.38 -9.68
C HIS A 269 28.84 -4.05 -11.07
N ILE A 270 27.75 -3.28 -11.16
CA ILE A 270 27.08 -2.95 -12.44
C ILE A 270 27.99 -2.12 -13.35
N PHE A 271 28.79 -1.22 -12.77
CA PHE A 271 29.68 -0.32 -13.51
C PHE A 271 31.14 -0.79 -13.56
N GLY A 272 31.42 -2.04 -13.20
CA GLY A 272 32.66 -2.76 -13.52
C GLY A 272 33.82 -2.61 -12.53
N GLU A 273 33.66 -1.88 -11.43
CA GLU A 273 34.70 -1.72 -10.40
C GLU A 273 34.86 -2.98 -9.52
N HIS A 274 33.77 -3.71 -9.27
CA HIS A 274 33.78 -4.97 -8.51
C HIS A 274 34.43 -4.89 -7.10
N LYS A 275 34.32 -3.74 -6.42
CA LYS A 275 35.02 -3.43 -5.15
C LYS A 275 34.91 -4.51 -4.08
N ASP A 276 33.70 -4.95 -3.75
CA ASP A 276 33.46 -5.93 -2.68
C ASP A 276 32.92 -7.27 -3.22
N CYS A 277 32.96 -7.49 -4.54
CA CYS A 277 32.38 -8.68 -5.16
C CYS A 277 33.04 -9.99 -4.68
N GLN A 278 34.38 -10.01 -4.53
CA GLN A 278 35.10 -11.19 -4.05
C GLN A 278 34.79 -11.54 -2.58
N ASN A 279 34.52 -10.53 -1.75
CA ASN A 279 34.18 -10.72 -0.34
C ASN A 279 32.73 -11.21 -0.20
N ILE A 280 31.81 -10.67 -1.00
CA ILE A 280 30.39 -11.02 -0.95
C ILE A 280 30.11 -12.36 -1.68
N ARG A 281 30.94 -12.73 -2.67
CA ARG A 281 30.94 -13.97 -3.48
C ARG A 281 29.69 -14.26 -4.30
N TYR A 282 28.49 -14.00 -3.80
CA TYR A 282 27.24 -14.33 -4.51
C TYR A 282 26.91 -13.36 -5.65
N PHE A 283 27.53 -12.17 -5.70
CA PHE A 283 27.41 -11.24 -6.84
C PHE A 283 28.20 -11.74 -8.06
N CYS A 284 29.52 -11.90 -7.91
CA CYS A 284 30.43 -12.52 -8.87
C CYS A 284 31.83 -12.71 -8.24
N ASN A 285 32.70 -13.44 -8.92
CA ASN A 285 34.09 -13.68 -8.48
C ASN A 285 35.13 -12.79 -9.16
N LYS A 286 34.71 -11.70 -9.83
CA LYS A 286 35.63 -10.82 -10.54
C LYS A 286 36.51 -10.03 -9.57
N PRO A 287 37.80 -9.84 -9.86
CA PRO A 287 38.70 -9.02 -9.05
C PRO A 287 38.33 -7.53 -9.13
N TYR A 288 38.75 -6.79 -8.11
CA TYR A 288 38.62 -5.33 -8.07
C TYR A 288 39.38 -4.68 -9.23
N VAL A 289 38.75 -3.70 -9.89
CA VAL A 289 39.34 -2.92 -10.99
C VAL A 289 39.33 -1.44 -10.62
N ALA A 290 40.52 -0.90 -10.33
CA ALA A 290 40.68 0.47 -9.83
C ALA A 290 40.47 1.56 -10.88
N HIS A 291 40.80 1.29 -12.15
CA HIS A 291 40.85 2.28 -13.23
C HIS A 291 40.24 1.75 -14.54
N GLY A 292 39.82 2.65 -15.41
CA GLY A 292 39.28 2.29 -16.73
C GLY A 292 37.88 1.66 -16.68
N THR A 293 37.15 1.86 -15.59
CA THR A 293 35.76 1.40 -15.43
C THR A 293 34.80 2.58 -15.54
N THR A 294 33.55 2.30 -15.91
CA THR A 294 32.50 3.32 -15.85
C THR A 294 32.39 3.91 -14.44
N MET A 295 32.59 3.10 -13.39
CA MET A 295 32.54 3.60 -12.02
C MET A 295 33.69 4.58 -11.70
N SER A 296 34.92 4.29 -12.15
CA SER A 296 36.04 5.23 -11.95
C SER A 296 35.78 6.56 -12.67
N ASP A 297 35.21 6.52 -13.86
CA ASP A 297 34.88 7.72 -14.63
C ASP A 297 33.75 8.52 -13.96
N LEU A 298 32.72 7.84 -13.45
CA LEU A 298 31.63 8.46 -12.69
C LEU A 298 32.16 9.17 -11.43
N LYS A 299 33.06 8.55 -10.67
CA LYS A 299 33.68 9.16 -9.48
C LYS A 299 34.46 10.44 -9.81
N MET A 300 35.15 10.48 -10.95
CA MET A 300 35.91 11.67 -11.39
C MET A 300 35.02 12.88 -11.73
N THR A 301 33.73 12.67 -12.05
CA THR A 301 32.81 13.78 -12.32
C THR A 301 32.49 14.62 -11.08
N GLY A 302 32.76 14.12 -9.86
CA GLY A 302 32.46 14.79 -8.59
C GLY A 302 30.97 15.07 -8.32
N ARG A 303 30.08 14.68 -9.25
CA ARG A 303 28.65 15.01 -9.25
C ARG A 303 27.75 13.78 -9.19
N VAL A 304 28.28 12.60 -9.54
CA VAL A 304 27.56 11.34 -9.43
C VAL A 304 27.96 10.64 -8.13
N VAL A 305 27.34 11.06 -7.04
CA VAL A 305 27.27 10.24 -5.82
C VAL A 305 26.00 9.39 -5.96
N LEU A 306 26.15 8.18 -6.50
CA LEU A 306 25.09 7.16 -6.54
C LEU A 306 25.03 6.39 -5.23
#